data_AF-A0A2A5XCK9-F1
#
_entry.id   AF-A0A2A5XCK9-F1
#
_cell.length_a   1.000
_cell.length_b   1.000
_cell.length_c   1.000
_cell.angle_alpha   90.00
_cell.angle_beta   90.00
_cell.angle_gamma   90.00
#
_symmetry.space_group_name_H-M   'P 1'
#
loop_
_entity.id
_entity.type
_entity.pdbx_description
1 polymer ?
#
loop_
_entity_poly.entity_id
_entity_poly.type
_entity_poly.pdbx_seq_one_letter_code
_entity_poly.pdbx_strand_id
1 'polypeptide(L)'
;MSLPLTDHYLDTSNVLWEKLNQMLPVERAIALFFFQKNSNVESLLYQLKYRGHQQIGTFLANWLGPQIKNTKVFDGVEALIPLPLHQERLRQRGYNQVQFFTEALAAQLELPVVDDLVFRKKKTKQLAKLKSNNRWEEVSDAFDLKKIILMEKNIGFWLMM
;
A
#
# COMPACT_ATOMS: atom_id res chain seq x y z
N MET A 1 13.80 5.87 21.02
CA MET A 1 14.09 6.09 19.59
C MET A 1 12.77 6.30 18.88
N SER A 2 12.58 7.43 18.21
CA SER A 2 11.39 7.72 17.40
C SER A 2 11.43 6.93 16.09
N LEU A 3 10.25 6.65 15.52
CA LEU A 3 10.15 6.14 14.14
C LEU A 3 10.35 7.31 13.17
N PRO A 4 11.11 7.14 12.08
CA PRO A 4 11.46 8.24 11.18
C PRO A 4 10.29 8.56 10.24
N LEU A 5 9.45 9.54 10.61
CA LEU A 5 8.35 10.02 9.78
C LEU A 5 8.86 10.73 8.52
N THR A 6 8.09 10.66 7.43
CA THR A 6 8.42 11.37 6.17
C THR A 6 7.66 12.67 5.97
N ASP A 7 6.50 12.80 6.62
CA ASP A 7 5.52 13.86 6.42
C ASP A 7 5.07 14.10 4.97
N HIS A 8 5.16 13.07 4.10
CA HIS A 8 4.70 13.15 2.69
C HIS A 8 3.23 13.56 2.53
N TYR A 9 2.39 13.42 3.55
CA TYR A 9 1.00 13.89 3.52
C TYR A 9 0.88 15.42 3.47
N LEU A 10 1.96 16.17 3.70
CA LEU A 10 2.04 17.63 3.60
C LEU A 10 2.37 18.14 2.19
N ASP A 11 2.92 17.29 1.31
CA ASP A 11 3.39 17.67 -0.02
C ASP A 11 2.98 16.64 -1.08
N THR A 12 2.14 17.08 -2.02
CA THR A 12 1.65 16.25 -3.13
C THR A 12 2.73 15.91 -4.17
N SER A 13 3.85 16.65 -4.18
CA SER A 13 4.96 16.50 -5.14
C SER A 13 6.25 16.04 -4.45
N ASN A 14 6.13 15.24 -3.39
CA ASN A 14 7.28 14.76 -2.62
C ASN A 14 8.20 13.80 -3.41
N VAL A 15 9.39 13.54 -2.84
CA VAL A 15 10.43 12.68 -3.45
C VAL A 15 9.98 11.26 -3.81
N LEU A 16 8.98 10.71 -3.12
CA LEU A 16 8.42 9.40 -3.47
C LEU A 16 7.57 9.50 -4.73
N TRP A 17 6.72 10.53 -4.82
CA TRP A 17 5.93 10.80 -6.02
C TRP A 17 6.83 11.04 -7.24
N GLU A 18 7.86 11.89 -7.13
CA GLU A 18 8.79 12.18 -8.23
C GLU A 18 9.41 10.90 -8.82
N LYS A 19 9.78 9.96 -7.94
CA LYS A 19 10.38 8.69 -8.34
C LYS A 19 9.37 7.74 -8.98
N LEU A 20 8.16 7.66 -8.46
CA LEU A 20 7.13 6.75 -8.96
C LEU A 20 6.51 7.26 -10.26
N ASN A 21 6.32 8.57 -10.39
CA ASN A 21 5.70 9.18 -11.57
C ASN A 21 6.57 9.03 -12.84
N GLN A 22 7.87 8.78 -12.68
CA GLN A 22 8.77 8.41 -13.79
C GLN A 22 8.52 7.00 -14.33
N MET A 23 7.84 6.14 -13.57
CA MET A 23 7.65 4.72 -13.89
C MET A 23 6.19 4.38 -14.19
N LEU A 24 5.26 5.04 -13.50
CA LEU A 24 3.82 4.78 -13.57
C LEU A 24 3.09 6.12 -13.43
N PRO A 25 1.97 6.34 -14.15
CA PRO A 25 1.17 7.54 -13.98
C PRO A 25 0.48 7.50 -12.60
N VAL A 26 1.11 8.11 -11.60
CA VAL A 26 0.58 8.23 -10.24
C VAL A 26 0.26 9.68 -9.95
N GLU A 27 -0.94 9.95 -9.46
CA GLU A 27 -1.33 11.33 -9.14
C GLU A 27 -0.63 11.84 -7.87
N ARG A 28 -0.53 11.00 -6.84
CA ARG A 28 0.17 11.31 -5.58
C ARG A 28 0.71 10.02 -4.98
N ALA A 29 1.74 10.13 -4.15
CA ALA A 29 2.30 9.01 -3.41
C ALA A 29 2.76 9.48 -2.03
N ILE A 30 2.45 8.69 -0.99
CA ILE A 30 2.87 8.98 0.38
C ILE A 30 3.44 7.73 1.03
N ALA A 31 4.30 7.91 2.04
CA ALA A 31 4.79 6.85 2.89
C ALA A 31 4.80 7.35 4.33
N LEU A 32 4.41 6.55 5.32
CA LEU A 32 4.43 7.01 6.70
C LEU A 32 5.86 7.15 7.26
N PHE A 33 6.77 6.24 6.89
CA PHE A 33 8.14 6.22 7.43
C PHE A 33 9.23 6.14 6.34
N PHE A 34 10.40 6.69 6.66
CA PHE A 34 11.63 6.35 5.95
C PHE A 34 12.02 4.90 6.27
N PHE A 35 12.41 4.14 5.23
CA PHE A 35 12.87 2.77 5.37
C PHE A 35 14.40 2.71 5.36
N GLN A 36 14.97 2.11 6.41
CA GLN A 36 16.40 1.77 6.49
C GLN A 36 16.56 0.31 6.92
N LYS A 37 17.59 -0.36 6.43
CA LYS A 37 17.94 -1.71 6.91
C LYS A 37 18.39 -1.65 8.37
N ASN A 38 18.11 -2.73 9.11
CA ASN A 38 18.35 -2.88 10.54
C ASN A 38 17.66 -1.79 11.39
N SER A 39 16.51 -1.29 10.93
CA SER A 39 15.73 -0.27 11.64
C SER A 39 14.51 -0.85 12.35
N ASN A 40 13.95 -0.08 13.29
CA ASN A 40 12.68 -0.41 13.94
C ASN A 40 11.52 -0.53 12.93
N VAL A 41 11.56 0.25 11.83
CA VAL A 41 10.59 0.14 10.74
C VAL A 41 10.71 -1.20 10.03
N GLU A 42 11.93 -1.69 9.76
CA GLU A 42 12.12 -3.01 9.17
C GLU A 42 11.61 -4.12 10.09
N SER A 43 11.92 -4.05 11.40
CA SER A 43 11.42 -5.00 12.39
C SER A 43 9.89 -5.01 12.46
N LEU A 44 9.26 -3.83 12.46
CA LEU A 44 7.82 -3.65 12.46
C LEU A 44 7.17 -4.28 11.22
N LEU A 45 7.71 -3.99 10.03
CA LEU A 45 7.23 -4.56 8.77
C LEU A 45 7.49 -6.07 8.68
N TYR A 46 8.56 -6.57 9.28
CA TYR A 46 8.83 -8.00 9.35
C TYR A 46 7.80 -8.72 10.23
N GLN A 47 7.48 -8.17 11.39
CA GLN A 47 6.45 -8.67 12.30
C GLN A 47 5.07 -8.74 11.61
N LEU A 48 4.70 -7.66 10.91
CA LEU A 48 3.48 -7.59 10.10
C LEU A 48 3.49 -8.58 8.90
N LYS A 49 4.65 -8.99 8.38
CA LYS A 49 4.72 -9.87 7.21
C LYS A 49 4.88 -11.35 7.56
N TYR A 50 5.39 -11.69 8.74
CA TYR A 50 5.84 -13.06 9.01
C TYR A 50 5.51 -13.59 10.40
N ARG A 51 4.97 -12.77 11.31
CA ARG A 51 4.71 -13.17 12.71
C ARG A 51 3.24 -13.11 13.12
N GLY A 52 2.32 -12.91 12.18
CA GLY A 52 0.88 -12.88 12.50
C GLY A 52 0.38 -11.57 13.13
N HIS A 53 1.23 -10.54 13.23
CA HIS A 53 0.86 -9.27 13.89
C HIS A 53 0.07 -8.33 12.96
N GLN A 54 -1.12 -8.76 12.54
CA GLN A 54 -2.05 -8.02 11.69
C GLN A 54 -2.43 -6.64 12.25
N GLN A 55 -2.55 -6.54 13.57
CA GLN A 55 -2.90 -5.31 14.28
C GLN A 55 -1.90 -4.16 14.04
N ILE A 56 -0.67 -4.47 13.60
CA ILE A 56 0.28 -3.45 13.16
C ILE A 56 -0.30 -2.66 11.98
N GLY A 57 -1.02 -3.29 11.05
CA GLY A 57 -1.68 -2.60 9.94
C GLY A 57 -2.68 -1.56 10.43
N THR A 58 -3.57 -1.97 11.35
CA THR A 58 -4.55 -1.07 12.00
C THR A 58 -3.86 0.07 12.75
N PHE A 59 -2.82 -0.24 13.52
CA PHE A 59 -2.04 0.76 14.25
C PHE A 59 -1.45 1.83 13.33
N LEU A 60 -0.83 1.41 12.22
CA LEU A 60 -0.24 2.31 11.24
C LEU A 60 -1.28 3.18 10.53
N ALA A 61 -2.45 2.61 10.22
CA ALA A 61 -3.55 3.36 9.64
C ALA A 61 -4.13 4.38 10.63
N ASN A 62 -4.27 4.03 11.91
CA ASN A 62 -4.72 4.94 12.97
C ASN A 62 -3.72 6.04 13.28
N TRP A 63 -2.43 5.81 12.99
CA TRP A 63 -1.42 6.87 13.04
C TRP A 63 -1.58 7.84 11.87
N LEU A 64 -1.63 7.31 10.64
CA LEU A 64 -1.59 8.12 9.42
C LEU A 64 -2.93 8.81 9.11
N GLY A 65 -4.06 8.16 9.40
CA GLY A 65 -5.40 8.61 9.02
C GLY A 65 -5.75 10.03 9.50
N PRO A 66 -5.50 10.42 10.77
CA PRO A 66 -5.78 11.78 11.23
C PRO A 66 -4.88 12.82 10.56
N GLN A 67 -3.67 12.44 10.15
CA GLN A 67 -2.75 13.33 9.45
C GLN A 67 -3.26 13.59 8.03
N ILE A 68 -3.71 12.55 7.32
CA ILE A 68 -4.28 12.66 5.97
C ILE A 68 -5.62 13.42 5.97
N LYS A 69 -6.50 13.15 6.95
CA LYS A 69 -7.84 13.78 6.99
C LYS A 69 -7.78 15.31 7.06
N ASN A 70 -6.67 15.85 7.57
CA ASN A 70 -6.43 17.29 7.68
C ASN A 70 -5.68 17.88 6.48
N THR A 71 -5.39 17.10 5.44
CA THR A 71 -4.73 17.59 4.23
C THR A 71 -5.53 17.26 2.98
N LYS A 72 -5.14 17.90 1.87
CA LYS A 72 -5.77 17.69 0.57
C LYS A 72 -5.22 16.49 -0.18
N VAL A 73 -4.32 15.71 0.41
CA VAL A 73 -3.58 14.65 -0.30
C VAL A 73 -4.48 13.49 -0.73
N PHE A 74 -5.69 13.37 -0.19
CA PHE A 74 -6.73 12.41 -0.63
C PHE A 74 -7.98 13.07 -1.25
N ASP A 75 -7.93 14.38 -1.57
CA ASP A 75 -9.03 15.05 -2.28
C ASP A 75 -9.32 14.34 -3.62
N GLY A 76 -10.58 13.95 -3.82
CA GLY A 76 -11.05 13.24 -5.02
C GLY A 76 -10.92 11.71 -4.96
N VAL A 77 -10.42 11.14 -3.85
CA VAL A 77 -10.42 9.68 -3.66
C VAL A 77 -11.84 9.22 -3.32
N GLU A 78 -12.36 8.26 -4.08
CA GLU A 78 -13.72 7.72 -3.90
C GLU A 78 -13.75 6.33 -3.25
N ALA A 79 -12.62 5.62 -3.22
CA ALA A 79 -12.51 4.27 -2.66
C ALA A 79 -11.06 3.92 -2.32
N LEU A 80 -10.88 2.98 -1.38
CA LEU A 80 -9.58 2.38 -1.08
C LEU A 80 -9.53 0.93 -1.57
N ILE A 81 -8.42 0.55 -2.20
CA ILE A 81 -8.24 -0.76 -2.82
C ILE A 81 -6.99 -1.43 -2.22
N PRO A 82 -7.16 -2.49 -1.40
CA PRO A 82 -6.01 -3.19 -0.84
C PRO A 82 -5.31 -4.01 -1.94
N LEU A 83 -4.00 -3.84 -2.09
CA LEU A 83 -3.24 -4.63 -3.06
C LEU A 83 -3.18 -6.11 -2.63
N PRO A 84 -3.66 -7.06 -3.45
CA PRO A 84 -3.81 -8.45 -3.06
C PRO A 84 -2.47 -9.21 -2.97
N LEU A 85 -2.44 -10.21 -2.11
CA LEU A 85 -1.41 -11.25 -2.13
C LEU A 85 -1.77 -12.34 -3.15
N HIS A 86 -0.74 -13.06 -3.61
CA HIS A 86 -0.95 -14.29 -4.36
C HIS A 86 -1.57 -15.35 -3.44
N GLN A 87 -2.50 -16.16 -3.94
CA GLN A 87 -3.25 -17.14 -3.14
C GLN A 87 -2.35 -18.03 -2.27
N GLU A 88 -1.23 -18.52 -2.80
CA GLU A 88 -0.29 -19.32 -2.03
C GLU A 88 0.33 -18.55 -0.84
N ARG A 89 0.68 -17.27 -1.03
CA ARG A 89 1.21 -16.44 0.06
C ARG A 89 0.12 -16.11 1.06
N LEU A 90 -1.12 -15.91 0.61
CA LEU A 90 -2.26 -15.72 1.48
C LEU A 90 -2.47 -16.94 2.37
N ARG A 91 -2.39 -18.17 1.81
CA ARG A 91 -2.47 -19.43 2.58
C ARG A 91 -1.31 -19.59 3.56
N GLN A 92 -0.08 -19.24 3.17
CA GLN A 92 1.10 -19.33 4.04
C GLN A 92 1.08 -18.31 5.18
N ARG A 93 0.65 -17.08 4.88
CA ARG A 93 0.65 -15.95 5.84
C ARG A 93 -0.61 -15.92 6.71
N GLY A 94 -1.73 -16.44 6.20
CA GLY A 94 -3.05 -16.41 6.82
C GLY A 94 -3.84 -15.12 6.60
N TYR A 95 -3.22 -14.07 6.06
CA TYR A 95 -3.85 -12.76 5.84
C TYR A 95 -3.12 -11.92 4.80
N ASN A 96 -3.80 -10.90 4.28
CA ASN A 96 -3.20 -9.83 3.51
C ASN A 96 -2.78 -8.69 4.44
N GLN A 97 -1.48 -8.39 4.52
CA GLN A 97 -0.94 -7.39 5.45
C GLN A 97 -1.49 -5.97 5.24
N VAL A 98 -1.95 -5.67 4.03
CA VAL A 98 -2.53 -4.35 3.73
C VAL A 98 -4.02 -4.29 4.01
N GLN A 99 -4.70 -5.41 4.26
CA GLN A 99 -6.15 -5.46 4.48
C GLN A 99 -6.55 -4.64 5.71
N PHE A 100 -6.02 -5.01 6.87
CA PHE A 100 -6.30 -4.34 8.15
C PHE A 100 -5.88 -2.86 8.16
N PHE A 101 -4.82 -2.53 7.41
CA PHE A 101 -4.44 -1.15 7.21
C PHE A 101 -5.52 -0.41 6.41
N THR A 102 -5.96 -1.00 5.28
CA THR A 102 -6.91 -0.37 4.36
C THR A 102 -8.27 -0.19 5.02
N GLU A 103 -8.76 -1.19 5.74
CA GLU A 103 -10.03 -1.13 6.49
C GLU A 103 -10.01 -0.03 7.56
N ALA A 104 -8.93 0.05 8.33
CA ALA A 104 -8.79 1.07 9.39
C ALA A 104 -8.61 2.48 8.81
N LEU A 105 -7.95 2.63 7.67
CA LEU A 105 -7.83 3.93 7.00
C LEU A 105 -9.18 4.34 6.37
N ALA A 106 -9.87 3.41 5.70
CA ALA A 106 -11.20 3.61 5.13
C ALA A 106 -12.20 4.10 6.17
N ALA A 107 -12.20 3.49 7.36
CA ALA A 107 -13.07 3.91 8.45
C ALA A 107 -12.83 5.36 8.90
N GLN A 108 -11.59 5.84 8.86
CA GLN A 108 -11.25 7.22 9.25
C GLN A 108 -11.55 8.24 8.16
N LEU A 109 -11.32 7.86 6.90
CA LEU A 109 -11.58 8.70 5.73
C LEU A 109 -13.04 8.63 5.26
N GLU A 110 -13.85 7.75 5.85
CA GLU A 110 -15.25 7.52 5.49
C GLU A 110 -15.40 7.09 4.01
N LEU A 111 -14.45 6.27 3.54
CA LEU A 111 -14.39 5.76 2.17
C LEU A 111 -14.73 4.26 2.11
N PRO A 112 -15.37 3.77 1.03
CA PRO A 112 -15.57 2.35 0.83
C PRO A 112 -14.26 1.62 0.55
N VAL A 113 -14.17 0.37 0.98
CA VAL A 113 -13.10 -0.57 0.59
C VAL A 113 -13.60 -1.43 -0.57
N VAL A 114 -12.80 -1.53 -1.62
CA VAL A 114 -13.06 -2.41 -2.78
C VAL A 114 -11.95 -3.45 -2.84
N ASP A 115 -12.18 -4.62 -2.26
CA ASP A 115 -11.18 -5.69 -2.10
C ASP A 115 -11.16 -6.71 -3.24
N ASP A 116 -12.09 -6.59 -4.18
CA ASP A 116 -12.33 -7.58 -5.22
C ASP A 116 -12.02 -7.09 -6.64
N LEU A 117 -11.60 -5.83 -6.81
CA LEU A 117 -11.26 -5.24 -8.11
C LEU A 117 -9.93 -5.75 -8.66
N VAL A 118 -8.90 -5.77 -7.83
CA VAL A 118 -7.54 -6.17 -8.22
C VAL A 118 -7.30 -7.60 -7.79
N PHE A 119 -6.72 -8.42 -8.66
CA PHE A 119 -6.22 -9.74 -8.29
C PHE A 119 -4.78 -9.94 -8.74
N ARG A 120 -4.08 -10.85 -8.05
CA ARG A 120 -2.68 -11.16 -8.35
C ARG A 120 -2.57 -12.45 -9.14
N LYS A 121 -2.28 -12.35 -10.45
CA LYS A 121 -2.15 -13.50 -11.38
C LYS A 121 -0.83 -14.27 -11.25
N LYS A 122 0.27 -13.58 -10.91
CA LYS A 122 1.61 -14.17 -10.86
C LYS A 122 2.09 -14.42 -9.44
N LYS A 123 2.53 -15.64 -9.16
CA LYS A 123 3.38 -15.93 -8.00
C LYS A 123 4.75 -15.32 -8.23
N THR A 124 5.09 -14.30 -7.44
CA THR A 124 6.41 -13.68 -7.50
C THR A 124 7.39 -14.33 -6.52
N LYS A 125 8.69 -14.19 -6.78
CA LYS A 125 9.75 -14.40 -5.79
C LYS A 125 9.64 -13.38 -4.64
N GLN A 126 10.22 -13.70 -3.50
CA GLN A 126 10.26 -12.76 -2.36
C GLN A 126 11.04 -11.51 -2.76
N LEU A 127 10.35 -10.39 -2.97
CA LEU A 127 10.96 -9.14 -3.42
C LEU A 127 12.05 -8.62 -2.47
N ALA A 128 11.94 -8.94 -1.17
CA ALA A 128 12.97 -8.61 -0.18
C ALA A 128 14.34 -9.23 -0.49
N LYS A 129 14.38 -10.35 -1.22
CA LYS A 129 15.61 -11.04 -1.63
C LYS A 129 16.15 -10.57 -2.98
N LEU A 130 15.45 -9.67 -3.69
CA LEU A 130 15.82 -9.20 -5.01
C LEU A 130 16.47 -7.81 -4.96
N LYS A 131 17.40 -7.57 -5.90
CA LYS A 131 17.95 -6.24 -6.21
C LYS A 131 16.85 -5.35 -6.83
N SER A 132 17.02 -4.02 -6.75
CA SER A 132 15.97 -3.05 -7.10
C SER A 132 15.40 -3.24 -8.51
N ASN A 133 16.23 -3.34 -9.55
CA ASN A 133 15.75 -3.49 -10.94
C ASN A 133 14.98 -4.80 -11.14
N ASN A 134 15.48 -5.90 -10.57
CA ASN A 134 14.84 -7.21 -10.68
C ASN A 134 13.47 -7.27 -9.97
N ARG A 135 13.18 -6.36 -9.04
CA ARG A 135 11.85 -6.31 -8.40
C ARG A 135 10.78 -5.84 -9.36
N TRP A 136 11.08 -4.86 -10.20
CA TRP A 136 10.13 -4.33 -11.18
C TRP A 136 9.78 -5.39 -12.22
N GLU A 137 10.78 -6.06 -12.77
CA GLU A 137 10.58 -7.18 -13.69
C GLU A 137 9.78 -8.33 -13.03
N GLU A 138 10.09 -8.63 -11.76
CA GLU A 138 9.39 -9.68 -11.03
C GLU A 138 7.90 -9.33 -10.83
N VAL A 139 7.59 -8.06 -10.53
CA VAL A 139 6.23 -7.56 -10.32
C VAL A 139 5.51 -7.21 -11.62
N SER A 140 6.23 -7.05 -12.74
CA SER A 140 5.62 -6.82 -14.05
C SER A 140 4.62 -7.91 -14.35
N ASP A 141 3.43 -7.48 -14.79
CA ASP A 141 2.29 -8.34 -15.07
C ASP A 141 1.90 -9.26 -13.90
N ALA A 142 2.19 -8.86 -12.66
CA ALA A 142 1.77 -9.65 -11.51
C ALA A 142 0.32 -9.42 -11.11
N PHE A 143 -0.25 -8.28 -11.49
CA PHE A 143 -1.60 -7.85 -11.14
C PHE A 143 -2.47 -7.69 -12.38
N ASP A 144 -3.78 -7.82 -12.17
CA ASP A 144 -4.79 -7.61 -13.20
C ASP A 144 -6.08 -7.11 -12.56
N LEU A 145 -6.98 -6.56 -13.38
CA LEU A 145 -8.27 -6.03 -12.94
C LEU A 145 -9.40 -6.99 -13.31
N LYS A 146 -10.39 -7.11 -12.42
CA LYS A 146 -11.64 -7.77 -12.79
C LYS A 146 -12.40 -6.91 -13.79
N LYS A 147 -12.60 -7.48 -14.98
CA LYS A 147 -13.16 -6.83 -16.18
C LYS A 147 -14.53 -6.17 -15.97
N ILE A 148 -15.31 -6.57 -14.97
CA ILE A 148 -16.69 -6.12 -14.75
C ILE A 148 -16.77 -4.65 -14.29
N ILE A 149 -15.77 -4.14 -13.57
CA ILE A 149 -15.87 -2.82 -12.90
C ILE A 149 -15.45 -1.66 -13.82
N LEU A 150 -14.67 -1.93 -14.88
CA LEU A 150 -14.18 -0.90 -15.82
C LEU A 150 -15.29 -0.29 -16.70
N MET A 151 -16.50 -0.85 -16.71
CA MET A 151 -17.61 -0.35 -17.53
C MET A 151 -18.45 0.73 -16.85
N GLU A 152 -18.31 0.98 -15.53
CA GLU A 152 -19.28 1.82 -14.81
C GLU A 152 -18.71 3.00 -14.03
N LYS A 153 -17.40 3.08 -13.72
CA LYS A 153 -16.89 4.18 -12.87
C LYS A 153 -15.48 4.66 -13.24
N ASN A 154 -15.30 5.98 -13.25
CA ASN A 154 -14.02 6.67 -13.32
C ASN A 154 -13.28 6.49 -11.97
N ILE A 155 -12.75 5.30 -11.70
CA ILE A 155 -12.10 5.01 -10.42
C ILE A 155 -10.69 5.58 -10.44
N GLY A 156 -10.46 6.63 -9.65
CA GLY A 156 -9.11 7.11 -9.33
C GLY A 156 -8.34 6.05 -8.55
N PHE A 157 -7.19 5.61 -9.07
CA PHE A 157 -6.38 4.56 -8.46
C PHE A 157 -5.35 5.13 -7.49
N TRP A 158 -5.43 4.73 -6.22
CA TRP A 158 -4.46 5.10 -5.19
C TRP A 158 -3.74 3.84 -4.70
N LEU A 159 -2.58 3.58 -5.29
CA LEU A 159 -1.77 2.40 -4.96
C LEU A 159 -0.89 2.73 -3.75
N MET A 160 -1.29 2.23 -2.58
CA MET A 160 -0.46 2.35 -1.38
C MET A 160 0.56 1.21 -1.35
N MET A 161 1.85 1.54 -1.41
CA MET A 161 2.98 0.59 -1.32
C MET A 161 3.61 0.54 0.07
#